data_AF-A0A7C4ZUU6-F1
#
_entry.id   AF-A0A7C4ZUU6-F1
#
_cell.length_a   1.000
_cell.length_b   1.000
_cell.length_c   1.000
_cell.angle_alpha   90.00
_cell.angle_beta   90.00
_cell.angle_gamma   90.00
#
_symmetry.space_group_name_H-M   'P 1'
#
loop_
_entity.id
_entity.type
_entity.pdbx_description
1 polymer ?
#
loop_
_entity_poly.entity_id
_entity_poly.type
_entity_poly.pdbx_seq_one_letter_code
_entity_poly.pdbx_strand_id
1 'polypeptide(L)'
;MVTVPIKDEYAEVLTVFGNLETAIDLALQRYTIEQITTKMAELRQRDVAYQTKYGLDYSTFAQRAATDEKFIQRIETANKLWEVDLADWEFCHKGIEDWSRKLQSILLG
;
A
#
# COMPACT_ATOMS: atom_id res chain seq x y z
N MET A 1 -7.06 21.55 -11.96
CA MET A 1 -6.93 22.11 -10.60
C MET A 1 -8.19 21.82 -9.82
N VAL A 2 -8.04 21.56 -8.52
CA VAL A 2 -9.15 21.41 -7.57
C VAL A 2 -9.02 22.56 -6.57
N THR A 3 -10.13 23.22 -6.23
CA THR A 3 -10.13 24.32 -5.27
C THR A 3 -10.50 23.78 -3.89
N VAL A 4 -9.65 24.04 -2.90
CA VAL A 4 -9.89 23.66 -1.50
C VAL A 4 -9.80 24.91 -0.64
N PRO A 5 -10.82 25.24 0.18
CA PRO A 5 -10.74 26.36 1.10
C PRO A 5 -9.72 26.05 2.21
N ILE A 6 -8.84 27.01 2.49
CA ILE A 6 -7.94 26.98 3.64
C ILE A 6 -8.27 28.14 4.56
N LYS A 7 -7.89 28.03 5.83
CA LYS A 7 -8.10 29.10 6.80
C LYS A 7 -7.14 30.26 6.54
N ASP A 8 -7.64 31.49 6.69
CA ASP A 8 -6.87 32.72 6.50
C ASP A 8 -5.62 32.76 7.42
N GLU A 9 -5.76 32.27 8.66
CA GLU A 9 -4.66 32.17 9.63
C GLU A 9 -3.45 31.36 9.09
N TYR A 10 -3.67 30.33 8.27
CA TYR A 10 -2.58 29.60 7.61
C TYR A 10 -2.05 30.33 6.38
N ALA A 11 -2.94 30.93 5.59
CA ALA A 11 -2.58 31.66 4.38
C ALA A 11 -1.70 32.87 4.70
N GLU A 12 -2.06 33.65 5.72
CA GLU A 12 -1.30 34.81 6.19
C GLU A 12 0.12 34.40 6.62
N VAL A 13 0.24 33.38 7.46
CA VAL A 13 1.53 32.90 7.95
C VAL A 13 2.38 32.34 6.80
N LEU A 14 1.83 31.49 5.94
CA LEU A 14 2.59 30.89 4.84
C LEU A 14 3.04 31.91 3.78
N THR A 15 2.25 32.96 3.55
CA THR A 15 2.60 34.04 2.62
C THR A 15 3.83 34.83 3.09
N VAL A 16 4.06 34.92 4.41
CA VAL A 16 5.30 35.51 4.96
C VAL A 16 6.54 34.71 4.54
N PHE A 17 6.41 33.39 4.38
CA PHE A 17 7.51 32.50 4.03
C PHE A 17 7.67 32.27 2.51
N GLY A 18 6.77 32.82 1.69
CA GLY A 18 6.88 32.75 0.23
C GLY A 18 5.54 32.59 -0.48
N ASN A 19 5.57 31.91 -1.61
CA ASN A 19 4.36 31.66 -2.40
C ASN A 19 3.46 30.61 -1.71
N LEU A 20 2.23 31.00 -1.40
CA LEU A 20 1.24 30.15 -0.74
C LEU A 20 0.93 28.87 -1.53
N GLU A 21 0.78 28.97 -2.85
CA GLU A 21 0.51 27.81 -3.72
C GLU A 21 1.66 26.81 -3.67
N THR A 22 2.91 27.26 -3.78
CA THR A 22 4.09 26.40 -3.66
C THR A 22 4.20 25.77 -2.27
N ALA A 23 3.89 26.52 -1.21
CA ALA A 23 3.90 26.00 0.16
C ALA A 23 2.85 24.91 0.38
N ILE A 24 1.64 25.11 -0.15
CA ILE A 24 0.56 24.13 -0.09
C ILE A 24 0.89 22.89 -0.93
N ASP A 25 1.40 23.06 -2.15
CA ASP A 25 1.78 21.95 -3.01
C ASP A 25 2.86 21.07 -2.36
N LEU A 26 3.90 21.69 -1.78
CA LEU A 26 4.93 20.97 -1.04
C LEU A 26 4.38 20.25 0.20
N ALA A 27 3.47 20.87 0.94
CA ALA A 27 2.83 20.25 2.11
C ALA A 27 1.99 19.03 1.69
N LEU A 28 1.21 19.15 0.62
CA LEU A 28 0.41 18.06 0.06
C LEU A 28 1.29 16.93 -0.49
N GLN A 29 2.38 17.25 -1.17
CA GLN A 29 3.32 16.25 -1.67
C GLN A 29 3.91 15.44 -0.51
N ARG A 30 4.40 16.12 0.55
CA ARG A 30 4.95 15.46 1.74
C ARG A 30 3.93 14.57 2.43
N TYR A 31 2.74 15.10 2.66
CA TYR A 31 1.66 14.33 3.30
C TYR A 31 1.25 13.14 2.44
N THR A 32 1.17 13.30 1.12
CA THR A 32 0.84 12.20 0.20
C THR A 32 1.91 11.10 0.26
N ILE A 33 3.20 11.45 0.26
CA ILE A 33 4.29 10.49 0.40
C ILE A 33 4.20 9.75 1.75
N GLU A 34 3.91 10.46 2.84
CA GLU A 34 3.71 9.87 4.17
C GLU A 34 2.55 8.88 4.19
N GLN A 35 1.40 9.25 3.62
CA GLN A 35 0.21 8.39 3.55
C GLN A 35 0.48 7.12 2.73
N ILE A 36 1.15 7.26 1.58
CA ILE A 36 1.50 6.11 0.73
C ILE A 36 2.48 5.19 1.47
N THR A 37 3.50 5.75 2.12
CA THR A 37 4.51 4.97 2.85
C THR A 37 3.88 4.21 4.01
N THR A 38 2.99 4.87 4.76
CA THR A 38 2.21 4.24 5.84
C THR A 38 1.37 3.10 5.30
N LYS A 39 0.65 3.33 4.19
CA LYS A 39 -0.18 2.29 3.59
C LYS A 39 0.64 1.08 3.12
N MET A 40 1.78 1.33 2.50
CA MET A 40 2.68 0.26 2.07
C MET A 40 3.25 -0.53 3.25
N ALA A 41 3.54 0.13 4.38
CA ALA A 41 4.01 -0.55 5.59
C ALA A 41 2.93 -1.50 6.15
N GLU A 42 1.67 -1.07 6.21
CA GLU A 42 0.54 -1.92 6.61
C GLU A 42 0.40 -3.17 5.72
N LEU A 43 0.44 -2.97 4.40
CA LEU A 43 0.29 -4.08 3.43
C LEU A 43 1.48 -5.05 3.52
N ARG A 44 2.71 -4.54 3.68
CA ARG A 44 3.91 -5.37 3.87
C ARG A 44 3.84 -6.19 5.15
N GLN A 45 3.34 -5.61 6.24
CA GLN A 45 3.19 -6.34 7.50
C GLN A 45 2.25 -7.53 7.34
N ARG A 46 1.13 -7.34 6.63
CA ARG A 46 0.17 -8.41 6.32
C ARG A 46 0.76 -9.46 5.38
N ASP A 47 1.45 -9.03 4.33
CA ASP A 47 2.15 -9.91 3.38
C ASP A 47 3.16 -10.83 4.10
N VAL A 48 3.98 -10.27 5.00
CA VAL A 48 4.93 -11.02 5.84
C VAL A 48 4.21 -11.95 6.82
N ALA A 49 3.06 -11.55 7.37
CA ALA A 49 2.27 -12.40 8.25
C ALA A 49 1.77 -13.65 7.51
N TYR A 50 1.33 -13.52 6.26
CA TYR A 50 0.95 -14.67 5.43
C TYR A 50 2.14 -15.51 5.02
N GLN A 51 3.26 -14.89 4.64
CA GLN A 51 4.49 -15.62 4.34
C GLN A 51 4.95 -16.46 5.53
N THR A 52 4.83 -15.92 6.73
CA THR A 52 5.14 -16.64 7.98
C THR A 52 4.14 -17.76 8.24
N LYS A 53 2.84 -17.51 8.03
CA LYS A 53 1.75 -18.48 8.23
C LYS A 53 1.88 -19.69 7.32
N TYR A 54 2.25 -19.49 6.06
CA TYR A 54 2.30 -20.53 5.03
C TYR A 54 3.72 -21.04 4.74
N GLY A 55 4.75 -20.37 5.24
CA GLY A 55 6.16 -20.74 5.05
C GLY A 55 6.66 -20.58 3.60
N LEU A 56 5.94 -19.81 2.78
CA LEU A 56 6.20 -19.60 1.36
C LEU A 56 6.00 -18.12 1.03
N ASP A 57 6.67 -17.59 0.02
CA ASP A 57 6.29 -16.30 -0.55
C ASP A 57 4.95 -16.39 -1.32
N TYR A 58 4.33 -15.23 -1.55
CA TYR A 58 3.03 -15.13 -2.24
C TYR A 58 3.04 -15.82 -3.60
N SER A 59 4.05 -15.55 -4.44
CA SER A 59 4.10 -16.07 -5.82
C SER A 59 4.18 -17.60 -5.83
N THR A 60 5.02 -18.18 -4.97
CA THR A 60 5.14 -19.64 -4.82
C THR A 60 3.84 -20.25 -4.28
N PHE A 61 3.22 -19.61 -3.28
CA PHE A 61 1.96 -20.09 -2.72
C PHE A 61 0.84 -20.08 -3.77
N ALA A 62 0.64 -18.95 -4.46
CA ALA A 62 -0.38 -18.78 -5.48
C ALA A 62 -0.19 -19.76 -6.65
N GLN A 63 1.05 -19.97 -7.10
CA GLN A 63 1.35 -20.94 -8.15
C GLN A 63 0.98 -22.36 -7.73
N ARG A 64 1.35 -22.79 -6.52
CA ARG A 64 1.03 -24.13 -6.01
C ARG A 64 -0.46 -24.32 -5.78
N ALA A 65 -1.14 -23.31 -5.24
CA ALA A 65 -2.59 -23.33 -5.09
C ALA A 65 -3.32 -23.48 -6.44
N ALA A 66 -2.75 -22.98 -7.54
CA ALA A 66 -3.32 -23.12 -8.87
C ALA A 66 -2.98 -24.45 -9.59
N THR A 67 -1.91 -25.14 -9.19
CA THR A 67 -1.33 -26.24 -10.02
C THR A 67 -1.08 -27.55 -9.28
N ASP A 68 -1.08 -27.56 -7.95
CA ASP A 68 -0.77 -28.74 -7.13
C ASP A 68 -1.97 -29.12 -6.25
N GLU A 69 -2.76 -30.09 -6.71
CA GLU A 69 -3.92 -30.60 -5.97
C GLU A 69 -3.54 -31.20 -4.60
N LYS A 70 -2.35 -31.82 -4.49
CA LYS A 70 -1.87 -32.35 -3.20
C LYS A 70 -1.48 -31.23 -2.25
N PHE A 71 -1.04 -30.08 -2.76
CA PHE A 71 -0.84 -28.89 -1.94
C PHE A 71 -2.18 -28.37 -1.41
N ILE A 72 -3.20 -28.25 -2.27
CA ILE A 72 -4.56 -27.83 -1.86
C ILE A 72 -5.10 -28.73 -0.74
N GLN A 73 -5.07 -30.04 -0.92
CA GLN A 73 -5.56 -30.99 0.10
C GLN A 73 -4.85 -30.82 1.46
N ARG A 74 -3.55 -30.55 1.45
CA ARG A 74 -2.76 -30.31 2.67
C ARG A 74 -3.12 -28.98 3.34
N ILE A 75 -3.20 -27.90 2.58
CA ILE A 75 -3.51 -26.57 3.14
C ILE A 75 -4.97 -26.49 3.62
N GLU A 76 -5.91 -27.13 2.91
CA GLU A 76 -7.32 -27.20 3.31
C GLU A 76 -7.48 -27.88 4.67
N THR A 77 -6.69 -28.93 4.91
CA THR A 77 -6.66 -29.63 6.20
C THR A 77 -6.04 -28.76 7.30
N ALA A 78 -5.01 -27.97 6.98
CA ALA A 78 -4.31 -27.11 7.94
C ALA A 78 -5.09 -25.82 8.27
N ASN A 79 -5.77 -25.24 7.29
CA ASN A 79 -6.52 -24.00 7.43
C ASN A 79 -7.64 -23.92 6.38
N LYS A 80 -8.90 -24.06 6.82
CA LYS A 80 -10.09 -23.97 5.95
C LYS A 80 -10.34 -22.58 5.38
N LEU A 81 -9.66 -21.55 5.90
CA LEU A 81 -9.80 -20.17 5.42
C LEU A 81 -8.67 -19.77 4.46
N TRP A 82 -7.92 -20.72 3.91
CA TRP A 82 -6.77 -20.42 3.07
C TRP A 82 -7.13 -19.66 1.80
N GLU A 83 -8.32 -19.85 1.22
CA GLU A 83 -8.77 -19.11 0.04
C GLU A 83 -9.02 -17.63 0.37
N VAL A 84 -9.60 -17.35 1.55
CA VAL A 84 -9.81 -15.98 2.04
C VAL A 84 -8.47 -15.31 2.31
N ASP A 85 -7.56 -16.04 2.94
CA ASP A 85 -6.20 -15.57 3.16
C ASP A 85 -5.47 -15.30 1.84
N LEU A 86 -5.63 -16.17 0.83
CA LEU A 86 -5.02 -15.99 -0.48
C LEU A 86 -5.55 -14.72 -1.17
N ALA A 87 -6.86 -14.48 -1.13
CA ALA A 87 -7.45 -13.28 -1.70
C ALA A 87 -6.95 -12.00 -0.99
N ASP A 88 -6.88 -12.02 0.34
CA ASP A 88 -6.37 -10.90 1.12
C ASP A 88 -4.86 -10.68 0.92
N TRP A 89 -4.10 -11.75 0.77
CA TRP A 89 -2.67 -11.70 0.48
C TRP A 89 -2.39 -11.16 -0.91
N GLU A 90 -3.15 -11.59 -1.93
CA GLU A 90 -3.10 -11.02 -3.28
C GLU A 90 -3.37 -9.51 -3.27
N PHE A 91 -4.37 -9.07 -2.49
CA PHE A 91 -4.65 -7.66 -2.30
C PHE A 91 -3.46 -6.91 -1.69
N CYS A 92 -2.80 -7.50 -0.68
CA CYS A 92 -1.59 -6.91 -0.09
C CYS A 92 -0.47 -6.78 -1.11
N HIS A 93 -0.16 -7.88 -1.79
CA HIS A 93 0.96 -7.97 -2.72
C HIS A 93 0.82 -6.99 -3.88
N LYS A 94 -0.33 -7.03 -4.57
CA LYS A 94 -0.64 -6.09 -5.66
C LYS A 94 -0.75 -4.65 -5.16
N GLY A 95 -1.32 -4.46 -3.97
CA GLY A 95 -1.42 -3.13 -3.36
C GLY A 95 -0.04 -2.50 -3.14
N ILE A 96 0.96 -3.26 -2.69
CA ILE A 96 2.34 -2.77 -2.54
C ILE A 96 2.91 -2.32 -3.88
N GLU A 97 2.71 -3.08 -4.97
CA GLU A 97 3.18 -2.73 -6.31
C GLU A 97 2.52 -1.42 -6.82
N ASP A 98 1.21 -1.32 -6.69
CA ASP A 98 0.46 -0.16 -7.16
C ASP A 98 0.82 1.11 -6.39
N TRP A 99 0.95 1.02 -5.07
CA TRP A 99 1.39 2.16 -4.25
C TRP A 99 2.85 2.52 -4.51
N SER A 100 3.72 1.54 -4.78
CA SER A 100 5.11 1.80 -5.19
C SER A 100 5.15 2.59 -6.50
N ARG A 101 4.33 2.22 -7.49
CA ARG A 101 4.23 2.93 -8.78
C ARG A 101 3.73 4.36 -8.60
N LYS A 102 2.71 4.56 -7.74
CA LYS A 102 2.20 5.90 -7.41
C LYS A 102 3.25 6.76 -6.70
N LEU A 103 3.98 6.19 -5.75
CA LEU A 103 5.06 6.90 -5.05
C LEU A 103 6.16 7.32 -6.02
N GLN A 104 6.58 6.42 -6.93
CA GLN A 104 7.55 6.73 -7.97
C GLN A 104 7.10 7.88 -8.86
N SER A 105 5.82 7.90 -9.28
CA SER A 105 5.27 9.01 -10.06
C SER A 105 5.33 10.35 -9.32
N ILE A 106 5.06 10.36 -8.01
CA ILE A 106 5.13 11.59 -7.19
C ILE A 106 6.58 12.08 -6.99
N LEU A 107 7.54 11.15 -6.92
CA LEU A 107 8.95 11.47 -6.69
C LEU A 107 9.69 11.87 -7.97
N LEU A 108 9.31 11.31 -9.12
CA LEU A 108 10.02 11.51 -10.38
C LEU A 108 9.41 12.61 -11.26
N GLY A 109 8.17 13.04 -11.00
CA GLY A 109 7.48 14.06 -11.80
C GLY A 109 6.96 13.51 -13.11
#